data_AF-A0A2S5CNB8-F1
#
_entry.id   AF-A0A2S5CNB8-F1
#
_cell.length_a   1.000
_cell.length_b   1.000
_cell.length_c   1.000
_cell.angle_alpha   90.00
_cell.angle_beta   90.00
_cell.angle_gamma   90.00
#
_symmetry.space_group_name_H-M   'P 1'
#
loop_
_entity.id
_entity.type
_entity.pdbx_description
1 polymer ?
#
loop_
_entity_poly.entity_id
_entity_poly.type
_entity_poly.pdbx_seq_one_letter_code
_entity_poly.pdbx_strand_id
1 'polypeptide(L)' 'MSGFELTNKAKSDLKAIGRYTQNNWGKQQRDFYLTALDRSFHVLASDHLKGHDCSEIRRGYRKYQLGKHP' A
#
# COMPACT_ATOMS: atom_id res chain seq x y z
N MET A 1 -17.99 -6.19 -5.85
CA MET A 1 -16.63 -5.90 -5.37
C MET A 1 -16.37 -4.44 -5.63
N SER A 2 -16.15 -3.62 -4.61
CA SER A 2 -15.67 -2.26 -4.80
C SER A 2 -14.24 -2.33 -5.36
N GLY A 3 -14.02 -1.70 -6.51
CA GLY A 3 -12.69 -1.58 -7.11
C GLY A 3 -11.89 -0.47 -6.41
N PHE A 4 -10.57 -0.58 -6.45
CA PHE A 4 -9.67 0.54 -6.14
C PHE A 4 -8.85 0.88 -7.38
N GLU A 5 -8.41 2.14 -7.45
CA GLU A 5 -7.50 2.60 -8.49
C GLU A 5 -6.16 2.99 -7.87
N LEU A 6 -5.09 2.61 -8.56
CA LEU A 6 -3.75 3.04 -8.23
C LEU A 6 -3.27 4.04 -9.26
N THR A 7 -2.82 5.20 -8.78
CA THR A 7 -2.16 6.18 -9.63
C THR A 7 -0.87 5.60 -10.24
N ASN A 8 -0.40 6.17 -11.34
CA ASN A 8 0.85 5.75 -11.97
C ASN A 8 2.05 5.87 -11.00
N LYS A 9 2.03 6.88 -10.13
CA LYS A 9 3.05 7.05 -9.08
C LYS A 9 2.99 5.90 -8.07
N ALA A 10 1.81 5.56 -7.56
CA ALA A 10 1.65 4.42 -6.64
C ALA A 10 2.12 3.10 -7.26
N LYS A 11 1.84 2.86 -8.54
CA LYS A 11 2.35 1.67 -9.27
C LYS A 11 3.88 1.67 -9.37
N SER A 12 4.50 2.83 -9.58
CA SER A 12 5.96 2.97 -9.59
C SER A 12 6.56 2.69 -8.20
N ASP A 13 5.91 3.19 -7.16
CA ASP A 13 6.34 3.00 -5.77
C ASP A 13 6.27 1.51 -5.38
N LEU A 14 5.21 0.78 -5.78
CA LEU A 14 5.11 -0.68 -5.60
C LEU A 14 6.26 -1.42 -6.27
N LYS A 15 6.67 -1.02 -7.47
CA LYS A 15 7.83 -1.61 -8.16
C LYS A 15 9.14 -1.32 -7.40
N ALA A 16 9.31 -0.12 -6.87
CA ALA A 16 10.48 0.26 -6.09
C ALA A 16 10.56 -0.53 -4.78
N ILE A 17 9.44 -0.62 -4.04
CA ILE A 17 9.30 -1.44 -2.83
C ILE A 17 9.63 -2.90 -3.15
N GLY A 18 9.07 -3.46 -4.23
CA GLY A 18 9.34 -4.84 -4.62
C GLY A 18 10.83 -5.11 -4.91
N ARG A 19 11.51 -4.20 -5.62
CA ARG A 19 12.96 -4.29 -5.86
C ARG A 19 13.75 -4.18 -4.56
N TYR A 20 13.44 -3.19 -3.73
CA TYR A 20 14.12 -2.98 -2.46
C TYR A 20 13.97 -4.20 -1.54
N THR A 21 12.74 -4.69 -1.35
CA THR A 21 12.47 -5.84 -0.48
C THR A 21 13.19 -7.09 -0.97
N GLN A 22 13.21 -7.32 -2.29
CA GLN A 22 13.94 -8.45 -2.86
C GLN A 22 15.46 -8.34 -2.64
N ASN A 23 16.03 -7.16 -2.83
CA ASN A 23 17.47 -6.95 -2.69
C ASN A 23 17.96 -7.12 -1.24
N ASN A 24 17.10 -6.80 -0.27
CA ASN A 24 17.46 -6.87 1.15
C ASN A 24 17.09 -8.21 1.82
N TRP A 25 15.99 -8.86 1.38
CA TRP A 25 15.44 -10.04 2.08
C TRP A 25 15.00 -11.18 1.14
N GLY A 26 15.23 -11.06 -0.16
CA GLY A 26 14.93 -12.11 -1.14
C GLY A 26 13.49 -12.14 -1.64
N LYS A 27 13.25 -13.04 -2.60
CA LYS A 27 11.98 -13.11 -3.35
C LYS A 27 10.78 -13.47 -2.48
N GLN A 28 10.95 -14.38 -1.52
CA GLN A 28 9.86 -14.78 -0.63
C GLN A 28 9.33 -13.61 0.19
N GLN A 29 10.23 -12.79 0.74
CA GLN A 29 9.83 -11.60 1.50
C GLN A 29 9.16 -10.55 0.61
N ARG A 30 9.66 -10.37 -0.62
CA ARG A 30 9.00 -9.51 -1.63
C ARG A 30 7.56 -9.95 -1.87
N ASP A 31 7.34 -11.23 -2.14
CA ASP A 31 6.03 -11.75 -2.50
C ASP A 31 5.05 -11.66 -1.33
N PHE A 32 5.53 -12.00 -0.12
CA PHE A 32 4.75 -11.82 1.11
C PHE A 32 4.32 -10.36 1.29
N TYR A 33 5.26 -9.42 1.15
CA TYR A 33 4.99 -8.01 1.42
C TYR A 33 4.09 -7.36 0.37
N LEU A 34 4.30 -7.65 -0.91
CA LEU A 34 3.42 -7.16 -1.99
C LEU A 34 2.00 -7.75 -1.87
N THR A 35 1.87 -9.01 -1.45
CA THR A 35 0.56 -9.62 -1.18
C THR A 35 -0.17 -8.94 -0.01
N ALA A 36 0.56 -8.58 1.05
CA ALA A 36 -0.02 -7.86 2.18
C ALA A 36 -0.53 -6.46 1.77
N LEU A 37 0.21 -5.77 0.89
CA LEU A 37 -0.21 -4.48 0.31
C LEU A 37 -1.49 -4.63 -0.52
N ASP A 38 -1.52 -5.61 -1.42
CA ASP A 38 -2.69 -5.88 -2.26
C ASP A 38 -3.96 -6.16 -1.44
N ARG A 39 -3.85 -7.02 -0.42
CA ARG A 39 -4.96 -7.29 0.51
C ARG A 39 -5.43 -6.03 1.22
N SER A 40 -4.50 -5.15 1.61
CA SER A 40 -4.84 -3.90 2.28
C SER A 40 -5.61 -2.95 1.36
N PHE A 41 -5.29 -2.90 0.07
CA PHE A 41 -6.06 -2.11 -0.90
C PHE A 41 -7.49 -2.60 -1.03
N HIS A 42 -7.71 -3.91 -1.10
CA HIS A 42 -9.04 -4.49 -1.14
C HIS A 42 -9.84 -4.22 0.15
N VAL A 43 -9.19 -4.26 1.31
CA VAL A 43 -9.82 -3.90 2.61
C VAL A 43 -10.21 -2.43 2.65
N LEU A 44 -9.37 -1.53 2.13
CA LEU A 44 -9.68 -0.10 2.09
C LEU A 44 -10.75 0.24 1.03
N ALA A 45 -10.80 -0.52 -0.06
CA ALA A 45 -11.86 -0.40 -1.07
C ALA A 45 -13.23 -0.81 -0.50
N SER A 46 -13.28 -1.79 0.40
CA SER A 46 -14.51 -2.23 1.05
C SER A 46 -14.89 -1.40 2.28
N ASP A 47 -13.91 -0.79 2.95
CA ASP A 47 -14.10 0.04 4.14
C ASP A 47 -13.13 1.23 4.14
N HIS A 48 -13.53 2.33 3.51
CA HIS A 48 -12.70 3.52 3.33
C HIS A 48 -12.42 4.28 4.65
N LEU A 49 -13.16 3.99 5.73
CA LEU A 49 -12.99 4.68 7.02
C LEU A 49 -11.93 4.02 7.91
N LYS A 50 -11.44 2.82 7.56
CA LYS A 50 -10.34 2.15 8.26
C LYS A 50 -9.03 2.95 8.26
N GLY A 51 -8.84 3.83 7.29
CA GLY A 51 -7.71 4.76 7.30
C GLY A 51 -7.86 5.79 8.41
N HIS A 52 -6.76 6.19 9.03
CA HIS A 52 -6.70 7.35 9.90
C HIS A 52 -6.87 8.62 9.07
N ASP A 53 -7.71 9.55 9.51
CA ASP A 53 -7.81 10.86 8.86
C ASP A 53 -6.47 11.57 8.90
N CYS A 54 -6.06 12.09 7.75
CA CYS A 54 -4.85 12.87 7.57
C CYS A 54 -5.15 14.18 6.84
N SER A 55 -6.28 14.79 7.17
CA SER A 55 -6.69 16.05 6.55
C SER A 55 -5.70 17.19 6.82
N GLU A 56 -4.81 17.05 7.81
CA GLU A 56 -3.67 17.93 8.05
C GLU A 56 -2.65 17.96 6.90
N ILE A 57 -2.53 16.87 6.12
CA ILE A 57 -1.69 16.81 4.92
C ILE A 57 -2.47 17.37 3.73
N ARG A 58 -3.70 16.89 3.55
CA ARG A 58 -4.64 17.36 2.53
C ARG A 58 -6.04 16.91 2.91
N ARG A 59 -7.01 17.83 2.89
CA ARG A 59 -8.41 17.54 3.22
C ARG A 59 -8.92 16.28 2.49
N GLY A 60 -9.48 15.34 3.27
CA GLY A 60 -10.04 14.09 2.77
C GLY A 60 -9.03 12.96 2.55
N TYR A 61 -7.74 13.20 2.82
CA TYR A 61 -6.74 12.12 2.81
C TYR A 61 -6.88 11.26 4.05
N ARG A 62 -6.61 9.97 3.88
CA ARG A 62 -6.50 9.01 4.97
C ARG A 62 -5.25 8.16 4.80
N LYS A 63 -4.63 7.77 5.91
CA LYS A 63 -3.46 6.88 5.94
C LYS A 63 -3.83 5.53 6.53
N TYR A 64 -3.24 4.46 6.00
CA TYR A 64 -3.35 3.12 6.57
C TYR A 64 -1.94 2.54 6.66
N GLN A 65 -1.51 2.21 7.88
CA GLN A 65 -0.15 1.75 8.14
C GLN A 65 -0.06 0.24 7.92
N LEU A 66 0.86 -0.21 7.06
CA LEU A 66 1.14 -1.62 6.83
C LEU A 66 2.65 -1.90 6.90
N GLY A 67 3.11 -2.43 8.04
CA GLY A 67 4.54 -2.67 8.26
C GLY A 67 5.35 -1.37 8.27
N LYS A 68 6.59 -1.44 7.78
CA LYS A 68 7.49 -0.30 7.63
C LYS A 68 7.88 -0.15 6.16
N HIS A 69 7.62 1.01 5.59
CA HIS A 69 8.07 1.37 4.24
C HIS A 69 9.38 2.17 4.36
N PRO A 70 10.40 1.89 3.54
CA PRO A 70 11.60 2.73 3.42
C PRO A 70 11.32 4.02 2.65
#